data_AF-A0A645B781-F1
#
_entry.id   AF-A0A645B781-F1
#
_cell.length_a   1.000
_cell.length_b   1.000
_cell.length_c   1.000
_cell.angle_alpha   90.00
_cell.angle_beta   90.00
_cell.angle_gamma   90.00
#
_symmetry.space_group_name_H-M   'P 1'
#
loop_
_entity.id
_entity.type
_entity.pdbx_description
1 polymer ?
#
loop_
_entity_poly.entity_id
_entity_poly.type
_entity_poly.pdbx_seq_one_letter_code
_entity_poly.pdbx_strand_id
1 'polypeptide(L)'
;MIISRTGLGVNPVRTLLLVNIAMWTVAAILPIRESIALLAIGCFIYMGLVTFAEASEQTVLQKVVPFVQQGRVFGFAMAIELAAAPISTLMIGPIAEFWLIPYMNSDAGRNQLGWLLGAGTTRGIALAFLLASLIGLIVTVLALMSRPYRVLSATYRDSLVNESLAADDPAVQPTDGEDEPPVSDPQE
;
A
#
# COMPACT_ATOMS: atom_id res chain seq x y z
N MET A 1 19.42 -2.80 -2.57
CA MET A 1 19.75 -2.86 -4.03
C MET A 1 18.89 -3.82 -4.86
N ILE A 2 17.78 -4.38 -4.34
CA ILE A 2 16.85 -5.22 -5.15
C ILE A 2 15.62 -4.42 -5.63
N ILE A 3 15.20 -3.40 -4.87
CA ILE A 3 14.05 -2.55 -5.18
C ILE A 3 14.30 -1.61 -6.36
N SER A 4 15.56 -1.32 -6.73
CA SER A 4 15.88 -0.49 -7.90
C SER A 4 15.82 -1.23 -9.24
N ARG A 5 15.86 -2.57 -9.26
CA ARG A 5 15.80 -3.37 -10.52
C ARG A 5 14.43 -3.96 -10.83
N THR A 6 13.54 -4.05 -9.85
CA THR A 6 12.13 -4.48 -10.05
C THR A 6 11.12 -3.36 -9.74
N GLY A 7 11.61 -2.13 -9.60
CA GLY A 7 10.89 -0.96 -9.09
C GLY A 7 9.53 -0.73 -9.74
N LEU A 8 8.47 -0.97 -8.95
CA LEU A 8 7.06 -0.59 -9.14
C LEU A 8 6.33 -1.02 -10.42
N GLY A 9 7.02 -1.59 -11.40
CA GLY A 9 6.46 -1.96 -12.69
C GLY A 9 5.91 -0.78 -13.48
N VAL A 10 5.37 -1.06 -14.67
CA VAL A 10 4.81 -0.06 -15.60
C VAL A 10 3.56 0.66 -15.06
N ASN A 11 3.00 0.20 -13.94
CA ASN A 11 1.81 0.79 -13.30
C ASN A 11 1.90 0.68 -11.77
N PRO A 12 2.47 1.69 -11.08
CA PRO A 12 2.65 1.70 -9.63
C PRO A 12 1.33 1.56 -8.87
N VAL A 13 0.24 2.10 -9.42
CA VAL A 13 -1.10 2.02 -8.80
C VAL A 13 -1.60 0.58 -8.78
N ARG A 14 -1.39 -0.16 -9.88
CA ARG A 14 -1.72 -1.58 -9.93
C ARG A 14 -0.86 -2.38 -8.95
N THR A 15 0.43 -2.07 -8.87
CA THR A 15 1.35 -2.74 -7.94
C THR A 15 0.95 -2.48 -6.49
N LEU A 16 0.63 -1.23 -6.13
CA LEU A 16 0.11 -0.85 -4.80
C LEU A 16 -1.14 -1.67 -4.44
N LEU A 17 -2.12 -1.76 -5.34
CA LEU A 17 -3.38 -2.47 -5.07
C LEU A 17 -3.19 -3.99 -4.99
N LEU A 18 -2.31 -4.59 -5.80
CA LEU A 18 -1.97 -6.01 -5.72
C LEU A 18 -1.25 -6.35 -4.41
N VAL A 19 -0.33 -5.49 -3.97
CA VAL A 19 0.36 -5.62 -2.69
C VAL A 19 -0.64 -5.53 -1.54
N ASN A 20 -1.61 -4.61 -1.63
CA ASN A 20 -2.65 -4.49 -0.62
C ASN A 20 -3.55 -5.74 -0.54
N ILE A 21 -3.92 -6.33 -1.68
CA ILE A 21 -4.62 -7.63 -1.72
C ILE A 21 -3.79 -8.72 -1.02
N ALA A 22 -2.48 -8.79 -1.30
CA ALA A 22 -1.60 -9.74 -0.64
C ALA A 22 -1.53 -9.51 0.88
N MET A 23 -1.44 -8.24 1.32
CA MET A 23 -1.44 -7.86 2.73
C MET A 23 -2.71 -8.32 3.45
N TRP A 24 -3.89 -8.02 2.89
CA TRP A 24 -5.16 -8.45 3.45
C TRP A 24 -5.29 -9.97 3.49
N THR A 25 -4.78 -10.66 2.48
CA THR A 25 -4.78 -12.14 2.45
C THR A 25 -3.92 -12.71 3.56
N VAL A 26 -2.70 -12.18 3.74
CA VAL A 26 -1.79 -12.60 4.82
C VAL A 26 -2.40 -12.30 6.19
N ALA A 27 -2.98 -11.12 6.38
CA ALA A 27 -3.65 -10.72 7.61
C ALA A 27 -4.86 -11.58 7.95
N ALA A 28 -5.60 -12.08 6.95
CA ALA A 28 -6.70 -13.01 7.15
C ALA A 28 -6.23 -14.43 7.55
N ILE A 29 -5.07 -14.87 7.05
CA ILE A 29 -4.54 -16.23 7.29
C ILE A 29 -3.84 -16.35 8.64
N LEU A 30 -3.10 -15.32 9.05
CA LEU A 30 -2.39 -15.25 10.33
C LEU A 30 -3.18 -15.76 11.56
N PRO A 31 -4.43 -15.32 11.77
CA PRO A 31 -5.22 -15.72 12.95
C PRO A 31 -5.85 -17.12 12.86
N ILE A 32 -5.80 -17.82 11.71
CA ILE A 32 -6.52 -19.09 11.50
C ILE A 32 -5.93 -20.23 12.35
N ARG A 33 -4.61 -20.23 12.58
CA ARG A 33 -3.90 -21.30 13.30
C ARG A 33 -3.01 -20.71 14.38
N GLU A 34 -3.21 -21.17 15.61
CA GLU A 34 -2.32 -20.88 16.74
C GLU A 34 -0.99 -21.64 16.56
N SER A 35 -0.07 -21.04 15.79
CA SER A 35 1.28 -21.55 15.57
C SER A 35 2.25 -20.38 15.55
N ILE A 36 3.25 -20.44 16.44
CA ILE A 36 4.30 -19.42 16.53
C ILE A 36 5.06 -19.29 15.20
N ALA A 37 5.28 -20.40 14.50
CA ALA A 37 5.96 -20.41 13.20
C ALA A 37 5.12 -19.69 12.12
N LEU A 38 3.81 -19.95 12.07
CA LEU A 38 2.91 -19.27 11.14
C LEU A 38 2.85 -17.77 11.44
N LEU A 39 2.78 -17.40 12.72
CA LEU A 39 2.79 -16.01 13.16
C LEU A 39 4.09 -15.30 12.75
N ALA A 40 5.25 -15.91 13.03
CA ALA A 40 6.55 -15.32 12.71
C ALA A 40 6.73 -15.13 11.19
N ILE A 41 6.42 -16.14 10.38
CA ILE A 41 6.53 -16.08 8.92
C ILE A 41 5.52 -15.07 8.36
N GLY A 42 4.28 -15.10 8.84
CA GLY A 42 3.23 -14.18 8.40
C GLY A 42 3.58 -12.72 8.72
N CYS A 43 4.07 -12.44 9.93
CA CYS A 43 4.54 -11.11 10.30
C CYS A 43 5.74 -10.66 9.45
N PHE A 44 6.69 -11.54 9.18
CA PHE A 44 7.84 -11.22 8.31
C PHE A 44 7.40 -10.83 6.89
N ILE A 45 6.50 -11.63 6.29
CA ILE A 45 5.93 -11.33 4.97
C ILE A 45 5.13 -10.02 5.02
N TYR A 46 4.30 -9.84 6.05
CA TYR A 46 3.47 -8.65 6.20
C TYR A 46 4.31 -7.37 6.32
N MET A 47 5.38 -7.37 7.12
CA MET A 47 6.27 -6.21 7.23
C MET A 47 6.93 -5.85 5.90
N GLY A 48 7.38 -6.86 5.13
CA GLY A 48 7.94 -6.61 3.79
C GLY A 48 6.92 -6.01 2.82
N LEU A 49 5.67 -6.47 2.88
CA LEU A 49 4.59 -5.94 2.05
C LEU A 49 4.20 -4.51 2.45
N VAL A 50 4.14 -4.21 3.76
CA VAL A 50 3.88 -2.85 4.28
C VAL A 50 4.91 -1.86 3.72
N THR A 51 6.21 -2.16 3.83
CA THR A 51 7.26 -1.28 3.29
C THR A 51 7.11 -1.05 1.79
N PHE A 52 6.69 -2.07 1.05
CA PHE A 52 6.46 -1.95 -0.38
C PHE A 52 5.22 -1.10 -0.70
N ALA A 53 4.14 -1.26 0.06
CA ALA A 53 2.92 -0.47 -0.07
C ALA A 53 3.19 1.01 0.22
N GLU A 54 3.85 1.32 1.34
CA GLU A 54 4.24 2.68 1.71
C GLU A 54 5.11 3.33 0.63
N ALA A 55 6.13 2.64 0.14
CA ALA A 55 6.98 3.14 -0.94
C ALA A 55 6.19 3.41 -2.23
N SER A 56 5.20 2.57 -2.53
CA SER A 56 4.34 2.73 -3.70
C SER A 56 3.36 3.88 -3.55
N GLU A 57 2.77 4.05 -2.38
CA GLU A 57 1.90 5.17 -2.06
C GLU A 57 2.65 6.50 -2.18
N GLN A 58 3.84 6.59 -1.59
CA GLN A 58 4.69 7.79 -1.69
C GLN A 58 5.04 8.10 -3.15
N THR A 59 5.39 7.08 -3.95
CA THR A 59 5.71 7.27 -5.38
C THR A 59 4.50 7.75 -6.17
N VAL A 60 3.31 7.19 -5.91
CA VAL A 60 2.07 7.61 -6.57
C VAL A 60 1.76 9.05 -6.22
N LEU A 61 1.80 9.40 -4.92
CA LEU A 61 1.47 10.74 -4.44
C LEU A 61 2.43 11.80 -4.99
N GLN A 62 3.72 11.50 -5.07
CA GLN A 62 4.73 12.38 -5.67
C GLN A 62 4.48 12.62 -7.17
N LYS A 63 4.05 11.60 -7.92
CA LYS A 63 3.86 11.72 -9.38
C LYS A 63 2.54 12.38 -9.79
N VAL A 64 1.50 12.31 -8.95
CA VAL A 64 0.15 12.79 -9.30
C VAL A 64 -0.14 14.20 -8.79
N VAL A 65 0.66 14.72 -7.84
CA VAL A 65 0.46 16.04 -7.25
C VAL A 65 1.47 17.06 -7.82
N PRO A 66 1.00 18.13 -8.48
CA PRO A 66 1.86 19.21 -8.97
C PRO A 66 2.69 19.87 -7.85
N PHE A 67 3.95 20.20 -8.14
CA PHE A 67 4.91 20.76 -7.18
C PHE A 67 4.36 21.90 -6.30
N VAL A 68 3.58 22.82 -6.88
CA VAL A 68 3.03 23.99 -6.19
C VAL A 68 2.01 23.64 -5.09
N GLN A 69 1.41 22.45 -5.17
CA GLN A 69 0.33 22.01 -4.28
C GLN A 69 0.75 20.88 -3.33
N GLN A 70 1.98 20.35 -3.45
CA GLN A 70 2.46 19.21 -2.67
C GLN A 70 2.35 19.46 -1.16
N GLY A 71 2.79 20.60 -0.64
CA GLY A 71 2.77 20.87 0.81
C GLY A 71 1.36 20.76 1.44
N ARG A 72 0.31 21.14 0.71
CA ARG A 72 -1.08 21.08 1.20
C ARG A 72 -1.66 19.67 1.09
N VAL A 73 -1.40 18.98 -0.03
CA VAL A 73 -1.94 17.64 -0.27
C VAL A 73 -1.25 16.58 0.58
N PHE A 74 0.09 16.64 0.72
CA PHE A 74 0.85 15.75 1.60
C PHE A 74 0.48 15.94 3.07
N GLY A 75 0.35 17.19 3.52
CA GLY A 75 -0.08 17.48 4.91
C GLY A 75 -1.48 16.93 5.21
N PHE A 76 -2.41 17.03 4.25
CA PHE A 76 -3.75 16.47 4.40
C PHE A 76 -3.76 14.94 4.39
N ALA A 77 -3.02 14.31 3.47
CA ALA A 77 -2.90 12.86 3.40
C ALA A 77 -2.32 12.29 4.72
N MET A 78 -1.23 12.88 5.21
CA MET A 78 -0.60 12.49 6.47
C MET A 78 -1.53 12.72 7.68
N ALA A 79 -2.33 13.80 7.69
CA ALA A 79 -3.30 14.02 8.75
C ALA A 79 -4.39 12.94 8.78
N ILE A 80 -4.88 12.49 7.62
CA ILE A 80 -5.83 11.38 7.52
C ILE A 80 -5.17 10.08 8.01
N GLU A 81 -3.96 9.79 7.54
CA GLU A 81 -3.22 8.59 7.90
C GLU A 81 -2.99 8.51 9.42
N LEU A 82 -2.55 9.62 10.03
CA LEU A 82 -2.31 9.70 11.47
C LEU A 82 -3.61 9.62 12.28
N ALA A 83 -4.73 10.07 11.73
CA ALA A 83 -6.04 9.95 12.36
C ALA A 83 -6.63 8.53 12.28
N ALA A 84 -6.26 7.74 11.26
CA ALA A 84 -6.79 6.39 11.07
C ALA A 84 -6.44 5.45 12.23
N ALA A 85 -5.20 5.51 12.75
CA ALA A 85 -4.74 4.68 13.86
C ALA A 85 -5.56 4.87 15.16
N PRO A 86 -5.69 6.08 15.74
CA PRO A 86 -6.45 6.29 16.98
C PRO A 86 -7.95 6.02 16.80
N ILE A 87 -8.52 6.31 15.63
CA ILE A 87 -9.92 5.98 15.34
C ILE A 87 -10.11 4.46 15.35
N SER A 88 -9.24 3.73 14.66
CA SER A 88 -9.32 2.27 14.57
C SER A 88 -9.13 1.60 15.94
N THR A 89 -8.17 2.07 16.74
CA THR A 89 -7.93 1.50 18.08
C THR A 89 -9.07 1.83 19.06
N LEU A 90 -9.67 3.01 18.97
CA LEU A 90 -10.83 3.37 19.78
C LEU A 90 -12.07 2.54 19.39
N MET A 91 -12.24 2.24 18.11
CA MET A 91 -13.36 1.45 17.61
C MET A 91 -13.21 -0.05 17.90
N ILE A 92 -12.01 -0.61 17.77
CA ILE A 92 -11.81 -2.06 17.85
C ILE A 92 -12.09 -2.61 19.26
N GLY A 93 -11.81 -1.84 20.31
CA GLY A 93 -12.05 -2.24 21.70
C GLY A 93 -13.53 -2.56 21.98
N PRO A 94 -14.46 -1.58 21.82
CA PRO A 94 -15.89 -1.81 21.98
C PRO A 94 -16.45 -2.87 21.02
N ILE A 95 -15.99 -2.90 19.75
CA ILE A 95 -16.43 -3.91 18.78
C ILE A 95 -16.04 -5.32 19.26
N ALA A 96 -14.81 -5.48 19.77
CA ALA A 96 -14.34 -6.75 20.30
C ALA A 96 -15.16 -7.19 21.52
N GLU A 97 -15.33 -6.30 22.51
CA GLU A 97 -15.97 -6.63 23.79
C GLU A 97 -17.48 -6.86 23.66
N PHE A 98 -18.19 -5.98 22.96
CA PHE A 98 -19.66 -6.01 22.93
C PHE A 98 -20.25 -6.84 21.80
N TRP A 99 -19.48 -7.11 20.73
CA TRP A 99 -20.01 -7.84 19.57
C TRP A 99 -19.26 -9.14 19.29
N LEU A 100 -17.93 -9.06 19.23
CA LEU A 100 -17.10 -10.13 18.68
C LEU A 100 -16.90 -11.30 19.65
N ILE A 101 -16.50 -11.00 20.89
CA ILE A 101 -16.37 -11.96 21.98
C ILE A 101 -17.71 -12.65 22.29
N PRO A 102 -18.84 -11.92 22.49
CA PRO A 102 -20.12 -12.58 22.75
C PRO A 102 -20.60 -13.41 21.57
N TYR A 103 -20.40 -12.97 20.32
CA TYR A 103 -20.74 -13.78 19.15
C TYR A 103 -19.93 -15.08 19.08
N MET A 104 -18.62 -15.03 19.33
CA MET A 104 -17.77 -16.25 19.37
C MET A 104 -18.08 -17.17 20.55
N ASN A 105 -18.65 -16.64 21.63
CA ASN A 105 -19.10 -17.43 22.78
C ASN A 105 -20.49 -18.04 22.58
N SER A 106 -21.27 -17.56 21.61
CA SER A 106 -22.56 -18.15 21.25
C SER A 106 -22.40 -19.52 20.57
N ASP A 107 -23.42 -20.37 20.68
CA ASP A 107 -23.42 -21.70 20.04
C ASP A 107 -23.37 -21.61 18.51
N ALA A 108 -23.95 -20.55 17.92
CA ALA A 108 -23.88 -20.29 16.48
C ALA A 108 -22.43 -20.00 16.02
N GLY A 109 -21.71 -19.14 16.74
CA GLY A 109 -20.31 -18.81 16.44
C GLY A 109 -19.39 -20.02 16.60
N ARG A 110 -19.59 -20.82 17.65
CA ARG A 110 -18.83 -22.06 17.88
C ARG A 110 -19.04 -23.10 16.79
N ASN A 111 -20.29 -23.28 16.34
CA ASN A 111 -20.61 -24.27 15.30
C ASN A 111 -20.14 -23.84 13.91
N GLN A 112 -20.26 -22.55 13.56
CA GLN A 112 -19.91 -22.07 12.21
C GLN A 112 -18.42 -21.80 12.03
N LEU A 113 -17.76 -21.23 13.04
CA LEU A 113 -16.39 -20.74 12.95
C LEU A 113 -15.41 -21.52 13.83
N GLY A 114 -15.88 -22.40 14.71
CA GLY A 114 -15.01 -23.19 15.59
C GLY A 114 -14.07 -24.13 14.84
N TRP A 115 -14.43 -24.59 13.64
CA TRP A 115 -13.55 -25.41 12.80
C TRP A 115 -12.43 -24.60 12.13
N LEU A 116 -12.64 -23.29 11.92
CA LEU A 116 -11.71 -22.41 11.21
C LEU A 116 -10.82 -21.61 12.17
N LEU A 117 -11.37 -21.10 13.29
CA LEU A 117 -10.65 -20.26 14.25
C LEU A 117 -10.19 -21.03 15.51
N GLY A 118 -10.45 -22.34 15.61
CA GLY A 118 -9.99 -23.18 16.72
C GLY A 118 -10.73 -22.94 18.04
N ALA A 119 -10.11 -23.32 19.18
CA ALA A 119 -10.68 -23.22 20.52
C ALA A 119 -9.88 -22.39 21.54
N GLY A 120 -10.51 -21.41 22.20
CA GLY A 120 -9.89 -20.60 23.28
C GLY A 120 -10.37 -19.15 23.39
N THR A 121 -9.78 -18.39 24.32
CA THR A 121 -10.10 -16.96 24.60
C THR A 121 -9.61 -16.01 23.49
N THR A 122 -8.58 -16.41 22.74
CA THR A 122 -7.96 -15.62 21.65
C THR A 122 -8.85 -15.47 20.40
N ARG A 123 -9.97 -16.18 20.34
CA ARG A 123 -10.93 -16.22 19.21
C ARG A 123 -11.50 -14.86 18.82
N GLY A 124 -11.81 -14.01 19.81
CA GLY A 124 -12.38 -12.69 19.54
C GLY A 124 -11.44 -11.86 18.67
N ILE A 125 -10.15 -11.87 19.01
CA ILE A 125 -9.11 -11.16 18.24
C ILE A 125 -8.93 -11.79 16.86
N ALA A 126 -8.95 -13.12 16.76
CA ALA A 126 -8.85 -13.82 15.48
C ALA A 126 -9.99 -13.44 14.52
N LEU A 127 -11.24 -13.37 15.01
CA LEU A 127 -12.39 -12.92 14.22
C LEU A 127 -12.25 -11.45 13.81
N ALA A 128 -11.64 -10.62 14.67
CA ALA A 128 -11.43 -9.20 14.38
C ALA A 128 -10.50 -9.03 13.19
N PHE A 129 -9.37 -9.73 13.21
CA PHE A 129 -8.42 -9.76 12.11
C PHE A 129 -9.05 -10.30 10.82
N LEU A 130 -9.82 -11.39 10.92
CA LEU A 130 -10.49 -11.98 9.75
C LEU A 130 -11.49 -10.99 9.11
N LEU A 131 -12.37 -10.37 9.91
CA LEU A 131 -13.36 -9.42 9.41
C LEU A 131 -12.71 -8.14 8.89
N ALA A 132 -11.75 -7.56 9.61
CA ALA A 132 -11.02 -6.39 9.16
C ALA A 132 -10.31 -6.67 7.83
N SER A 133 -9.68 -7.84 7.71
CA SER A 133 -9.00 -8.24 6.48
C SER A 133 -9.96 -8.47 5.32
N LEU A 134 -11.12 -9.06 5.59
CA LEU A 134 -12.15 -9.26 4.57
C LEU A 134 -12.73 -7.92 4.08
N ILE A 135 -13.03 -7.00 5.00
CA ILE A 135 -13.51 -5.65 4.65
C ILE A 135 -12.45 -4.92 3.85
N GLY A 136 -11.19 -4.92 4.30
CA GLY A 136 -10.06 -4.31 3.61
C GLY A 136 -9.85 -4.87 2.20
N LEU A 137 -9.98 -6.19 2.05
CA LEU A 137 -9.91 -6.86 0.75
C LEU A 137 -11.05 -6.41 -0.18
N ILE A 138 -12.29 -6.38 0.32
CA ILE A 138 -13.46 -5.91 -0.45
C ILE A 138 -13.27 -4.45 -0.88
N VAL A 139 -12.86 -3.57 0.03
CA VAL A 139 -12.60 -2.16 -0.27
C VAL A 139 -11.50 -2.02 -1.32
N THR A 140 -10.43 -2.80 -1.23
CA THR A 140 -9.33 -2.79 -2.21
C THR A 140 -9.79 -3.26 -3.59
N VAL A 141 -10.61 -4.31 -3.66
CA VAL A 141 -11.20 -4.80 -4.92
C VAL A 141 -12.16 -3.76 -5.51
N LEU A 142 -13.00 -3.12 -4.68
CA LEU A 142 -13.87 -2.05 -5.14
C LEU A 142 -13.07 -0.83 -5.63
N ALA A 143 -11.95 -0.51 -4.98
CA ALA A 143 -11.04 0.54 -5.42
C ALA A 143 -10.43 0.23 -6.79
N LEU A 144 -10.03 -1.02 -7.07
CA LEU A 144 -9.59 -1.48 -8.39
C LEU A 144 -10.67 -1.32 -9.47
N MET A 145 -11.94 -1.45 -9.11
CA MET A 145 -13.08 -1.27 -10.01
C MET A 145 -13.50 0.21 -10.17
N SER A 146 -12.97 1.10 -9.33
CA SER A 146 -13.43 2.48 -9.23
C SER A 146 -12.91 3.38 -10.35
N ARG A 147 -13.68 4.44 -10.68
CA ARG A 147 -13.28 5.46 -11.68
C ARG A 147 -11.95 6.14 -11.35
N PRO A 148 -11.63 6.49 -10.08
CA PRO A 148 -10.33 7.05 -9.71
C PRO A 148 -9.15 6.17 -10.14
N TYR A 149 -9.23 4.85 -9.97
CA TYR A 149 -8.19 3.93 -10.46
C TYR A 149 -8.03 4.01 -11.98
N ARG A 150 -9.14 4.05 -12.74
CA ARG A 150 -9.11 4.17 -14.20
C ARG A 150 -8.52 5.49 -14.67
N VAL A 151 -8.86 6.60 -14.02
CA VAL A 151 -8.33 7.93 -14.35
C VAL A 151 -6.83 8.00 -14.04
N LEU A 152 -6.42 7.54 -12.85
CA LEU A 152 -5.02 7.55 -12.43
C LEU A 152 -4.15 6.65 -13.31
N SER A 153 -4.67 5.47 -13.67
CA SER A 153 -3.99 4.55 -14.59
C SER A 153 -3.92 5.10 -16.02
N ALA A 154 -4.87 5.92 -16.45
CA ALA A 154 -4.84 6.56 -17.78
C ALA A 154 -3.80 7.69 -17.81
N THR A 155 -3.84 8.60 -16.83
CA THR A 155 -2.87 9.71 -16.72
C THR A 155 -1.43 9.20 -16.64
N TYR A 156 -1.19 8.09 -15.94
CA TYR A 156 0.15 7.49 -15.87
C TYR A 156 0.62 6.87 -17.19
N ARG A 157 -0.30 6.28 -17.95
CA ARG A 157 0.01 5.77 -19.30
C ARG A 157 0.33 6.91 -20.26
N ASP A 158 -0.40 8.02 -20.18
CA ASP A 158 -0.18 9.19 -21.02
C ASP A 158 1.15 9.88 -20.68
N SER A 159 1.53 9.95 -19.39
CA SER A 159 2.85 10.48 -18.99
C SER A 159 4.01 9.61 -19.48
N LEU A 160 3.87 8.27 -19.44
CA LEU A 160 4.89 7.34 -19.96
C LEU A 160 5.00 7.37 -21.49
N VAL A 161 3.89 7.57 -22.20
CA VAL A 161 3.87 7.75 -23.66
C VAL A 161 4.57 9.04 -24.06
N ASN A 162 4.32 10.14 -23.35
CA ASN A 162 5.01 11.40 -23.60
C ASN A 162 6.52 11.33 -23.31
N GLU A 163 6.92 10.62 -22.25
CA GLU A 163 8.33 10.41 -21.90
C GLU A 163 9.04 9.50 -22.92
N SER A 164 8.36 8.47 -23.43
CA SER A 164 8.91 7.62 -24.50
C SER A 164 8.99 8.34 -25.84
N LEU A 165 8.03 9.21 -26.16
CA LEU A 165 8.05 10.05 -27.37
C LEU A 165 9.15 11.11 -27.30
N ALA A 166 9.43 11.67 -26.13
CA ALA A 166 10.55 12.59 -25.91
C ALA A 166 11.92 11.88 -25.94
N ALA A 167 11.99 10.62 -25.51
CA ALA A 167 13.22 9.81 -25.57
C ALA A 167 13.55 9.31 -26.99
N ASP A 168 12.55 9.18 -27.86
CA ASP A 168 12.71 8.83 -29.28
C ASP A 168 12.92 10.08 -30.17
N ASP A 169 12.88 11.28 -29.60
CA ASP A 169 13.17 12.53 -30.32
C ASP A 169 14.70 12.80 -30.33
N PRO A 170 15.35 12.73 -31.51
CA PRO A 170 16.80 12.96 -31.62
C PRO A 170 17.23 14.39 -31.23
N ALA A 171 16.30 15.32 -30.98
CA ALA A 171 16.59 16.66 -30.50
C ALA A 171 16.89 16.77 -28.99
N VAL A 172 16.67 15.70 -28.20
CA VAL A 172 16.90 15.67 -26.74
C VAL A 172 18.01 14.67 -26.38
N GLN A 173 19.09 14.64 -27.15
CA GLN A 173 20.36 14.14 -26.63
C GLN A 173 21.02 15.25 -25.80
N PRO A 174 21.56 14.96 -24.60
CA PRO A 174 22.39 15.93 -23.92
C PRO A 174 23.56 16.23 -24.84
N THR A 175 23.73 17.50 -25.21
CA THR A 175 24.93 17.98 -25.88
C THR A 175 26.08 17.84 -24.90
N ASP A 176 26.69 16.65 -24.87
CA ASP A 176 27.96 16.41 -24.22
C ASP A 176 29.04 17.17 -25.01
N GLY A 177 29.48 18.30 -24.46
CA GLY A 177 30.70 18.99 -24.86
C GLY A 177 30.48 20.33 -25.58
N GLU A 178 31.31 21.30 -25.20
CA GLU A 178 31.48 22.64 -25.78
C GLU A 178 30.64 23.76 -25.17
N ASP A 179 30.95 24.12 -23.93
CA ASP A 179 30.98 25.52 -23.49
C ASP A 179 31.97 25.64 -22.30
N GLU A 180 33.24 25.31 -22.56
CA GLU A 180 34.34 25.74 -21.69
C GLU A 180 34.84 27.09 -22.25
N PRO A 181 34.66 28.21 -21.53
CA PRO A 181 35.11 29.50 -22.02
C PRO A 181 36.65 29.52 -22.06
N PRO A 182 37.29 30.18 -23.05
CA PRO A 182 38.73 30.12 -23.21
C PRO A 182 39.40 30.81 -22.02
N VAL A 183 40.21 30.06 -21.28
CA VAL A 183 41.19 30.60 -20.33
C VAL A 183 42.18 31.43 -21.14
N SER A 184 42.05 32.75 -21.06
CA SER A 184 43.05 33.68 -21.57
C SER A 184 44.29 33.62 -20.68
N ASP A 185 45.33 32.96 -21.17
CA ASP A 185 46.67 33.01 -20.59
C ASP A 185 47.20 34.46 -20.69
N PRO A 186 47.69 35.10 -19.61
CA PRO A 186 48.41 36.36 -19.72
C PRO A 186 49.88 36.06 -20.06
N GLN A 187 50.31 36.46 -21.26
CA GLN A 187 51.73 36.69 -21.54
C GLN A 187 52.04 38.19 -21.45
N GLU A 188 53.17 38.46 -20.79
CA GLU A 188 53.87 39.73 -20.50
C GLU A 188 53.64 40.36 -19.11
#